data_AF-A0A1M6C1F0-F1
#
_entry.id   AF-A0A1M6C1F0-F1
#
_cell.length_a   1.000
_cell.length_b   1.000
_cell.length_c   1.000
_cell.angle_alpha   90.00
_cell.angle_beta   90.00
_cell.angle_gamma   90.00
#
_symmetry.space_group_name_H-M   'P 1'
#
loop_
_entity.id
_entity.type
_entity.pdbx_description
1 polymer ?
#
loop_
_entity_poly.entity_id
_entity_poly.type
_entity_poly.pdbx_seq_one_letter_code
_entity_poly.pdbx_strand_id
1 'polypeptide(L)'
;MKLLTIFAFLFCGFFNAQEKAGSNPVEGKWVRMTQTGPVALEFRDDGKVEVDFGIDQNTDVVTDYQINGKTISFNDKEGAMCPEPGVYKFENNDYYLSFDLVDDMCNGRIKMTMGFWTKPNFEELLGELSQKIWEKEQPELILKRARIYLALGKSAEAKTDLDVYLQQNPDDARALINRAGTRFPNDMQGVVSDCNKTIELEPGNKNAWFLRGLANWELGFKEKACDDFTRAIDLGFSILRIAEEQRCSEYWNGSKE
;
A
#
# COMPACT_ATOMS: atom_id res chain seq x y z
N MET A 1 -20.92 61.89 32.55
CA MET A 1 -20.16 60.75 33.10
C MET A 1 -20.03 59.71 32.00
N LYS A 2 -18.81 59.59 31.41
CA LYS A 2 -18.26 58.48 30.60
C LYS A 2 -19.05 58.02 29.35
N LEU A 3 -18.47 57.69 28.19
CA LEU A 3 -17.10 57.68 27.66
C LEU A 3 -17.21 57.51 26.12
N LEU A 4 -16.23 58.03 25.38
CA LEU A 4 -15.93 57.69 23.98
C LEU A 4 -15.59 56.20 23.82
N THR A 5 -15.93 55.60 22.67
CA THR A 5 -15.13 54.55 21.99
C THR A 5 -15.54 54.49 20.52
N ILE A 6 -14.91 55.25 19.62
CA ILE A 6 -13.80 54.84 18.73
C ILE A 6 -14.11 53.54 17.96
N PHE A 7 -14.58 53.69 16.73
CA PHE A 7 -14.50 52.68 15.67
C PHE A 7 -13.03 52.55 15.24
N ALA A 8 -12.34 51.55 15.75
CA ALA A 8 -11.08 51.08 15.19
C ALA A 8 -11.40 49.87 14.29
N PHE A 9 -11.48 50.11 12.98
CA PHE A 9 -11.37 49.04 12.00
C PHE A 9 -9.93 48.49 12.10
N LEU A 10 -9.79 47.39 12.84
CA LEU A 10 -8.62 46.54 12.70
C LEU A 10 -8.61 46.02 11.26
N PHE A 11 -7.60 46.46 10.51
CA PHE A 11 -7.06 45.76 9.36
C PHE A 11 -6.67 44.36 9.83
N CYS A 12 -7.61 43.42 9.79
CA CYS A 12 -7.28 42.01 9.78
C CYS A 12 -6.65 41.78 8.42
N GLY A 13 -5.32 41.75 8.39
CA GLY A 13 -4.56 41.34 7.22
C GLY A 13 -5.13 40.02 6.75
N PHE A 14 -5.73 40.05 5.56
CA PHE A 14 -5.95 38.84 4.78
C PHE A 14 -4.58 38.17 4.67
N PHE A 15 -4.37 37.14 5.49
CA PHE A 15 -3.42 36.10 5.18
C PHE A 15 -3.96 35.50 3.89
N ASN A 16 -3.47 36.03 2.77
CA ASN A 16 -3.51 35.33 1.50
C ASN A 16 -2.75 34.03 1.74
N ALA A 17 -3.47 32.97 2.09
CA ALA A 17 -3.07 31.64 1.71
C ALA A 17 -3.06 31.67 0.18
N GLN A 18 -1.93 32.04 -0.40
CA GLN A 18 -1.62 31.64 -1.76
C GLN A 18 -1.67 30.12 -1.75
N GLU A 19 -2.77 29.55 -2.23
CA GLU A 19 -2.78 28.16 -2.70
C GLU A 19 -1.56 28.00 -3.61
N LYS A 20 -0.56 27.26 -3.15
CA LYS A 20 0.55 26.84 -4.00
C LYS A 20 -0.08 26.06 -5.15
N ALA A 21 -0.02 26.62 -6.35
CA ALA A 21 -0.32 25.90 -7.56
C ALA A 21 0.57 24.63 -7.60
N GLY A 22 -0.07 23.45 -7.59
CA GLY A 22 0.58 22.18 -7.94
C GLY A 22 1.46 21.52 -6.87
N SER A 23 1.07 21.51 -5.59
CA SER A 23 1.74 20.64 -4.62
C SER A 23 1.62 19.18 -5.06
N ASN A 24 2.75 18.48 -5.17
CA ASN A 24 2.76 17.08 -5.55
C ASN A 24 2.05 16.27 -4.45
N PRO A 25 1.00 15.47 -4.76
CA PRO A 25 0.18 14.85 -3.72
C PRO A 25 1.01 13.96 -2.78
N VAL A 26 2.07 13.34 -3.28
CA VAL A 26 2.89 12.41 -2.49
C VAL A 26 4.09 13.07 -1.79
N GLU A 27 4.25 14.40 -1.89
CA GLU A 27 5.39 15.14 -1.34
C GLU A 27 5.61 14.87 0.16
N GLY A 28 6.89 14.84 0.54
CA GLY A 28 7.36 14.67 1.91
C GLY A 28 7.77 13.25 2.27
N LYS A 29 8.07 13.06 3.56
CA LYS A 29 8.56 11.80 4.11
C LYS A 29 7.43 10.85 4.49
N TRP A 30 7.61 9.59 4.13
CA TRP A 30 6.73 8.47 4.40
C TRP A 30 7.54 7.33 4.97
N VAL A 31 6.98 6.62 5.95
CA VAL A 31 7.65 5.54 6.66
C VAL A 31 6.79 4.29 6.67
N ARG A 32 7.44 3.13 6.79
CA ARG A 32 6.77 1.88 7.15
C ARG A 32 7.69 1.05 8.03
N MET A 33 7.10 0.15 8.82
CA MET A 33 7.85 -0.75 9.68
C MET A 33 8.13 -2.08 8.97
N THR A 34 9.39 -2.50 9.00
CA THR A 34 9.83 -3.83 8.53
C THR A 34 10.42 -4.62 9.69
N GLN A 35 10.77 -5.89 9.46
CA GLN A 35 11.42 -6.73 10.48
C GLN A 35 12.78 -6.18 10.93
N THR A 36 13.48 -5.44 10.07
CA THR A 36 14.81 -4.88 10.35
C THR A 36 14.76 -3.44 10.86
N GLY A 37 13.58 -2.83 10.95
CA GLY A 37 13.42 -1.45 11.39
C GLY A 37 12.56 -0.61 10.44
N PRO A 38 12.42 0.69 10.72
CA PRO A 38 11.71 1.61 9.85
C PRO A 38 12.49 1.81 8.54
N VAL A 39 11.76 1.85 7.43
CA VAL A 39 12.26 2.30 6.13
C VAL A 39 11.48 3.51 5.69
N ALA A 40 12.08 4.39 4.87
CA ALA A 40 11.45 5.64 4.48
C ALA A 40 11.55 5.92 2.97
N LEU A 41 10.53 6.59 2.45
CA LEU A 41 10.51 7.26 1.16
C LEU A 41 10.38 8.77 1.39
N GLU A 42 11.22 9.57 0.76
CA GLU A 42 11.13 11.02 0.80
C GLU A 42 10.94 11.57 -0.61
N PHE A 43 9.71 12.01 -0.90
CA PHE A 43 9.35 12.62 -2.17
C PHE A 43 9.68 14.11 -2.12
N ARG A 44 10.63 14.52 -2.96
CA ARG A 44 11.11 15.89 -3.06
C ARG A 44 10.32 16.69 -4.10
N ASP A 45 10.38 18.00 -3.95
CA ASP A 45 9.77 18.98 -4.84
C ASP A 45 10.43 19.03 -6.24
N ASP A 46 11.68 18.57 -6.34
CA ASP A 46 12.43 18.46 -7.60
C ASP A 46 12.10 17.19 -8.42
N GLY A 47 11.08 16.42 -8.03
CA GLY A 47 10.62 15.24 -8.77
C GLY A 47 11.44 13.98 -8.49
N LYS A 48 12.30 14.00 -7.45
CA LYS A 48 13.06 12.84 -6.98
C LYS A 48 12.44 12.20 -5.76
N VAL A 49 12.65 10.90 -5.61
CA VAL A 49 12.38 10.17 -4.37
C VAL A 49 13.66 9.58 -3.83
N GLU A 50 13.90 9.79 -2.55
CA GLU A 50 15.00 9.25 -1.77
C GLU A 50 14.51 8.08 -0.92
N VAL A 51 15.24 6.96 -0.91
CA VAL A 51 14.88 5.76 -0.16
C VAL A 51 15.92 5.46 0.93
N ASP A 52 15.45 5.36 2.17
CA ASP A 52 16.23 4.89 3.32
C ASP A 52 15.79 3.47 3.67
N PHE A 53 16.70 2.50 3.52
CA PHE A 53 16.44 1.09 3.79
C PHE A 53 16.60 0.69 5.26
N GLY A 54 17.05 1.59 6.14
CA GLY A 54 17.19 1.33 7.57
C GLY A 54 18.27 0.30 7.93
N ILE A 55 19.13 -0.10 6.99
CA ILE A 55 20.18 -1.13 7.20
C ILE A 55 21.52 -0.47 7.60
N ASP A 56 21.85 0.68 7.03
CA ASP A 56 23.17 1.32 7.20
C ASP A 56 23.11 2.87 7.25
N GLN A 57 21.91 3.46 7.34
CA GLN A 57 21.66 4.91 7.24
C GLN A 57 22.08 5.54 5.90
N ASN A 58 22.35 4.75 4.85
CA ASN A 58 22.59 5.26 3.51
C ASN A 58 21.28 5.39 2.73
N THR A 59 21.16 6.50 1.99
CA THR A 59 20.06 6.74 1.06
C THR A 59 20.46 6.18 -0.30
N ASP A 60 20.06 4.94 -0.57
CA ASP A 60 20.65 4.14 -1.65
C ASP A 60 19.90 4.26 -2.99
N VAL A 61 18.70 4.85 -3.02
CA VAL A 61 17.93 5.01 -4.26
C VAL A 61 17.40 6.41 -4.36
N VAL A 62 17.99 7.19 -5.28
CA VAL A 62 17.43 8.44 -5.78
C VAL A 62 16.78 8.14 -7.13
N THR A 63 15.46 8.14 -7.22
CA THR A 63 14.73 7.84 -8.48
C THR A 63 13.91 9.05 -8.92
N ASP A 64 13.80 9.25 -10.24
CA ASP A 64 12.86 10.22 -10.79
C ASP A 64 11.47 9.58 -10.87
N TYR A 65 10.41 10.29 -10.50
CA TYR A 65 9.04 9.77 -10.59
C TYR A 65 8.12 10.66 -11.41
N GLN A 66 7.09 10.07 -11.98
CA GLN A 66 6.05 10.77 -12.74
C GLN A 66 4.67 10.29 -12.32
N ILE A 67 3.73 11.22 -12.16
CA ILE A 67 2.34 10.91 -11.84
C ILE A 67 1.48 11.13 -13.07
N ASN A 68 0.69 10.11 -13.43
CA ASN A 68 -0.29 10.16 -14.49
C ASN A 68 -1.64 9.61 -13.98
N GLY A 69 -2.57 10.51 -13.67
CA GLY A 69 -3.88 10.16 -13.12
C GLY A 69 -3.76 9.41 -11.79
N LYS A 70 -4.20 8.14 -11.77
CA LYS A 70 -4.13 7.25 -10.60
C LYS A 70 -2.87 6.39 -10.53
N THR A 71 -1.92 6.64 -11.44
CA THR A 71 -0.68 5.89 -11.53
C THR A 71 0.52 6.78 -11.26
N ILE A 72 1.55 6.16 -10.72
CA ILE A 72 2.87 6.73 -10.49
C ILE A 72 3.91 5.76 -11.04
N SER A 73 4.83 6.30 -11.83
CA SER A 73 5.93 5.55 -12.42
C SER A 73 7.24 6.01 -11.81
N PHE A 74 8.13 5.06 -11.50
CA PHE A 74 9.46 5.34 -10.97
C PHE A 74 10.51 4.92 -12.00
N ASN A 75 11.37 5.87 -12.36
CA ASN A 75 12.53 5.67 -13.21
C ASN A 75 13.78 5.55 -12.34
N ASP A 76 14.49 4.44 -12.49
CA ASP A 76 15.70 4.16 -11.72
C ASP A 76 16.88 5.00 -12.24
N LYS A 77 17.44 5.85 -11.38
CA LYS A 77 18.51 6.76 -11.78
C LYS A 77 19.86 6.07 -11.71
N GLU A 78 20.10 5.24 -12.70
CA GLU A 78 21.46 4.89 -13.17
C GLU A 78 21.45 4.21 -14.55
N GLY A 79 20.30 4.04 -15.22
CA GLY A 79 20.18 3.66 -16.64
C GLY A 79 20.86 2.37 -17.10
N ALA A 80 21.60 1.68 -16.22
CA ALA A 80 22.49 0.57 -16.57
C ALA A 80 21.85 -0.80 -16.34
N MET A 81 20.80 -0.90 -15.50
CA MET A 81 20.12 -2.16 -15.19
C MET A 81 18.63 -2.18 -15.54
N CYS A 82 17.97 -1.01 -15.58
CA CYS A 82 16.53 -0.92 -15.74
C CYS A 82 16.16 0.16 -16.77
N PRO A 83 15.90 -0.21 -18.03
CA PRO A 83 15.56 0.74 -19.08
C PRO A 83 14.09 1.24 -19.02
N GLU A 84 13.21 0.51 -18.32
CA GLU A 84 11.76 0.76 -18.30
C GLU A 84 11.25 1.09 -16.88
N PRO A 85 10.27 1.99 -16.72
CA PRO A 85 9.75 2.36 -15.39
C PRO A 85 8.97 1.24 -14.70
N GLY A 86 9.05 1.19 -13.37
CA GLY A 86 8.05 0.47 -12.56
C GLY A 86 6.77 1.30 -12.44
N VAL A 87 5.61 0.74 -12.75
CA VAL A 87 4.31 1.44 -12.75
C VAL A 87 3.42 0.93 -11.61
N TYR A 88 2.89 1.85 -10.82
CA TYR A 88 2.07 1.57 -9.65
C TYR A 88 0.76 2.35 -9.72
N LYS A 89 -0.34 1.72 -9.31
CA LYS A 89 -1.51 2.46 -8.82
C LYS A 89 -1.16 2.97 -7.44
N PHE A 90 -1.54 4.20 -7.13
CA PHE A 90 -1.35 4.71 -5.79
C PHE A 90 -2.63 5.31 -5.22
N GLU A 91 -2.78 5.17 -3.92
CA GLU A 91 -3.78 5.91 -3.14
C GLU A 91 -3.03 6.79 -2.14
N ASN A 92 -3.45 8.05 -2.04
CA ASN A 92 -2.82 9.01 -1.15
C ASN A 92 -3.89 9.82 -0.41
N ASN A 93 -3.62 10.09 0.87
CA ASN A 93 -4.35 11.05 1.69
C ASN A 93 -3.44 11.54 2.82
N ASP A 94 -3.99 12.32 3.75
CA ASP A 94 -3.25 12.94 4.86
C ASP A 94 -2.53 11.93 5.78
N TYR A 95 -2.90 10.65 5.73
CA TYR A 95 -2.53 9.65 6.73
C TYR A 95 -1.68 8.52 6.19
N TYR A 96 -1.98 8.06 4.97
CA TYR A 96 -1.24 6.99 4.34
C TYR A 96 -1.06 7.23 2.85
N LEU A 97 0.00 6.63 2.33
CA LEU A 97 0.32 6.47 0.93
C LEU A 97 0.45 4.99 0.65
N SER A 98 -0.23 4.47 -0.37
CA SER A 98 -0.11 3.08 -0.76
C SER A 98 0.21 2.92 -2.23
N PHE A 99 0.98 1.90 -2.55
CA PHE A 99 1.32 1.55 -3.93
C PHE A 99 0.95 0.10 -4.22
N ASP A 100 0.13 -0.09 -5.25
CA ASP A 100 -0.21 -1.39 -5.81
C ASP A 100 0.51 -1.53 -7.14
N LEU A 101 1.36 -2.54 -7.25
CA LEU A 101 2.13 -2.78 -8.46
C LEU A 101 1.19 -3.05 -9.64
N VAL A 102 1.26 -2.23 -10.69
CA VAL A 102 0.58 -2.49 -11.97
C VAL A 102 1.50 -3.35 -12.82
N ASP A 103 2.67 -2.82 -13.14
CA ASP A 103 3.67 -3.46 -13.99
C ASP A 103 5.07 -3.25 -13.41
N ASP A 104 5.83 -4.33 -13.33
CA ASP A 104 7.21 -4.34 -12.84
C ASP A 104 8.15 -4.60 -14.02
N MET A 105 8.31 -3.58 -14.86
CA MET A 105 9.27 -3.62 -15.97
C MET A 105 10.72 -3.43 -15.49
N CYS A 106 10.94 -3.40 -14.17
CA CYS A 106 12.22 -3.12 -13.52
C CYS A 106 12.77 -4.29 -12.70
N ASN A 107 12.40 -5.53 -13.05
CA ASN A 107 12.87 -6.77 -12.40
C ASN A 107 12.74 -6.79 -10.88
N GLY A 108 11.85 -5.99 -10.31
CA GLY A 108 11.58 -5.96 -8.89
C GLY A 108 12.38 -4.97 -8.08
N ARG A 109 13.27 -4.18 -8.68
CA ARG A 109 14.10 -3.21 -7.93
C ARG A 109 13.25 -2.22 -7.14
N ILE A 110 12.12 -1.82 -7.70
CA ILE A 110 11.20 -0.84 -7.09
C ILE A 110 10.05 -1.54 -6.34
N LYS A 111 10.07 -2.88 -6.19
CA LYS A 111 9.05 -3.61 -5.40
C LYS A 111 8.98 -3.14 -3.96
N MET A 112 10.10 -2.66 -3.42
CA MET A 112 10.11 -2.11 -2.08
C MET A 112 9.15 -0.93 -1.94
N THR A 113 8.78 -0.23 -3.01
CA THR A 113 7.76 0.82 -2.97
C THR A 113 6.35 0.29 -2.71
N MET A 114 6.06 -0.97 -3.04
CA MET A 114 4.73 -1.58 -2.87
C MET A 114 4.31 -1.64 -1.39
N GLY A 115 3.02 -1.50 -1.14
CA GLY A 115 2.41 -1.61 0.19
C GLY A 115 2.04 -0.25 0.79
N PHE A 116 1.75 -0.26 2.10
CA PHE A 116 1.29 0.91 2.85
C PHE A 116 2.44 1.65 3.52
N TRP A 117 2.36 2.96 3.48
CA TRP A 117 3.28 3.91 4.08
C TRP A 117 2.49 4.96 4.86
N THR A 118 3.06 5.48 5.94
CA THR A 118 2.41 6.45 6.82
C THR A 118 3.29 7.67 7.03
N LYS A 119 2.73 8.77 7.53
CA LYS A 119 3.56 9.88 8.02
C LYS A 119 4.42 9.44 9.22
N PRO A 120 5.57 10.09 9.48
CA PRO A 120 6.48 9.71 10.57
C PRO A 120 5.85 9.73 11.97
N ASN A 121 4.86 10.59 12.22
CA ASN A 121 4.16 10.75 13.49
C ASN A 121 2.92 9.83 13.60
N PHE A 122 3.07 8.54 13.27
CA PHE A 122 1.95 7.60 13.21
C PHE A 122 1.23 7.36 14.55
N GLU A 123 1.90 7.53 15.71
CA GLU A 123 1.26 7.35 17.02
C GLU A 123 0.25 8.47 17.35
N GLU A 124 0.60 9.73 17.08
CA GLU A 124 -0.32 10.86 17.20
C GLU A 124 -1.52 10.69 16.26
N LEU A 125 -1.23 10.32 15.01
CA LEU A 125 -2.22 10.02 14.00
C LEU A 125 -3.21 8.92 14.43
N LEU A 126 -2.71 7.81 14.98
CA LEU A 126 -3.55 6.74 15.50
C LEU A 126 -4.44 7.23 16.65
N GLY A 127 -3.92 8.11 17.50
CA GLY A 127 -4.68 8.77 18.57
C GLY A 127 -5.84 9.59 18.02
N GLU A 128 -5.58 10.48 17.04
CA GLU A 128 -6.60 11.30 16.40
C GLU A 128 -7.68 10.46 15.71
N LEU A 129 -7.27 9.44 14.94
CA LEU A 129 -8.21 8.54 14.27
C LEU A 129 -9.07 7.80 15.29
N SER A 130 -8.48 7.31 16.37
CA SER A 130 -9.21 6.59 17.42
C SER A 130 -10.23 7.49 18.12
N GLN A 131 -9.88 8.76 18.38
CA GLN A 131 -10.83 9.73 18.91
C GLN A 131 -12.00 9.97 17.93
N LYS A 132 -11.70 10.24 16.65
CA LYS A 132 -12.74 10.49 15.64
C LYS A 132 -13.67 9.29 15.45
N ILE A 133 -13.12 8.07 15.46
CA ILE A 133 -13.90 6.83 15.37
C ILE A 133 -14.80 6.66 16.60
N TRP A 134 -14.28 6.96 17.80
CA TRP A 134 -15.04 6.90 19.05
C TRP A 134 -16.20 7.91 19.08
N GLU A 135 -15.99 9.13 18.59
CA GLU A 135 -17.04 10.16 18.52
C GLU A 135 -18.14 9.79 17.52
N LYS A 136 -17.74 9.27 16.35
CA LYS A 136 -18.67 8.83 15.31
C LYS A 136 -18.00 7.78 14.43
N GLU A 137 -18.52 6.56 14.49
CA GLU A 137 -18.10 5.49 13.60
C GLU A 137 -18.34 5.88 12.13
N GLN A 138 -17.23 5.95 11.39
CA GLN A 138 -17.20 6.23 9.98
C GLN A 138 -16.34 5.16 9.32
N PRO A 139 -16.90 4.30 8.44
CA PRO A 139 -16.17 3.19 7.87
C PRO A 139 -14.83 3.59 7.26
N GLU A 140 -14.79 4.70 6.53
CA GLU A 140 -13.54 5.17 5.91
C GLU A 140 -12.44 5.50 6.93
N LEU A 141 -12.78 5.99 8.13
CA LEU A 141 -11.78 6.22 9.18
C LEU A 141 -11.25 4.90 9.76
N ILE A 142 -12.12 3.91 9.89
CA ILE A 142 -11.75 2.56 10.34
C ILE A 142 -10.82 1.89 9.32
N LEU A 143 -11.14 1.96 8.03
CA LEU A 143 -10.27 1.44 6.97
C LEU A 143 -8.91 2.16 6.94
N LYS A 144 -8.90 3.48 7.12
CA LYS A 144 -7.65 4.25 7.23
C LYS A 144 -6.79 3.79 8.41
N ARG A 145 -7.40 3.61 9.59
CA ARG A 145 -6.69 3.13 10.78
C ARG A 145 -6.16 1.70 10.59
N ALA A 146 -6.94 0.82 9.97
CA ALA A 146 -6.48 -0.53 9.61
C ALA A 146 -5.24 -0.51 8.71
N ARG A 147 -5.22 0.36 7.69
CA ARG A 147 -4.08 0.48 6.75
C ARG A 147 -2.82 1.02 7.43
N ILE A 148 -2.97 1.92 8.39
CA ILE A 148 -1.86 2.37 9.23
C ILE A 148 -1.36 1.21 10.09
N TYR A 149 -2.25 0.45 10.72
CA TYR A 149 -1.85 -0.75 11.47
C TYR A 149 -1.09 -1.76 10.60
N LEU A 150 -1.50 -1.97 9.34
CA LEU A 150 -0.75 -2.79 8.38
C LEU A 150 0.66 -2.24 8.12
N ALA A 151 0.80 -0.94 7.88
CA ALA A 151 2.10 -0.29 7.65
C ALA A 151 3.03 -0.39 8.87
N LEU A 152 2.46 -0.51 10.07
CA LEU A 152 3.18 -0.67 11.33
C LEU A 152 3.44 -2.14 11.72
N GLY A 153 2.97 -3.10 10.91
CA GLY A 153 3.05 -4.54 11.23
C GLY A 153 2.12 -4.99 12.37
N LYS A 154 1.16 -4.14 12.78
CA LYS A 154 0.15 -4.41 13.81
C LYS A 154 -1.03 -5.19 13.22
N SER A 155 -0.76 -6.42 12.75
CA SER A 155 -1.73 -7.21 11.95
C SER A 155 -3.01 -7.58 12.72
N ALA A 156 -2.94 -7.75 14.04
CA ALA A 156 -4.11 -8.12 14.85
C ALA A 156 -5.11 -6.95 14.97
N GLU A 157 -4.59 -5.75 15.20
CA GLU A 157 -5.35 -4.50 15.24
C GLU A 157 -5.93 -4.18 13.85
N ALA A 158 -5.12 -4.33 12.80
CA ALA A 158 -5.58 -4.16 11.42
C ALA A 158 -6.75 -5.11 11.09
N LYS A 159 -6.63 -6.39 11.44
CA LYS A 159 -7.69 -7.39 11.21
C LYS A 159 -8.98 -6.98 11.91
N THR A 160 -8.89 -6.52 13.15
CA THR A 160 -10.06 -6.10 13.95
C THR A 160 -10.81 -4.97 13.26
N ASP A 161 -10.09 -3.93 12.82
CA ASP A 161 -10.70 -2.81 12.10
C ASP A 161 -11.28 -3.24 10.74
N LEU A 162 -10.59 -4.13 10.01
CA LEU A 162 -11.07 -4.65 8.73
C LEU A 162 -12.34 -5.51 8.89
N ASP A 163 -12.44 -6.30 9.96
CA ASP A 163 -13.63 -7.07 10.29
C ASP A 163 -14.83 -6.14 10.53
N VAL A 164 -14.65 -5.04 11.26
CA VAL A 164 -15.71 -4.03 11.47
C VAL A 164 -16.07 -3.32 10.17
N TYR A 165 -15.08 -2.91 9.37
CA TYR A 165 -15.31 -2.23 8.09
C TYR A 165 -16.12 -3.08 7.10
N LEU A 166 -15.74 -4.35 6.96
CA LEU A 166 -16.35 -5.28 6.00
C LEU A 166 -17.77 -5.73 6.40
N GLN A 167 -18.19 -5.53 7.65
CA GLN A 167 -19.61 -5.70 8.02
C GLN A 167 -20.51 -4.68 7.30
N GLN A 168 -19.99 -3.49 7.04
CA GLN A 168 -20.72 -2.40 6.39
C GLN A 168 -20.45 -2.35 4.88
N ASN A 169 -19.27 -2.81 4.45
CA ASN A 169 -18.81 -2.76 3.06
C ASN A 169 -18.35 -4.16 2.59
N PRO A 170 -19.25 -5.15 2.51
CA PRO A 170 -18.86 -6.56 2.30
C PRO A 170 -18.20 -6.84 0.94
N ASP A 171 -18.40 -5.96 -0.04
CA ASP A 171 -17.91 -6.09 -1.40
C ASP A 171 -16.74 -5.12 -1.73
N ASP A 172 -16.04 -4.56 -0.72
CA ASP A 172 -14.81 -3.80 -0.97
C ASP A 172 -13.60 -4.74 -1.13
N ALA A 173 -13.23 -5.01 -2.38
CA ALA A 173 -12.08 -5.84 -2.74
C ALA A 173 -10.76 -5.43 -2.08
N ARG A 174 -10.55 -4.12 -1.85
CA ARG A 174 -9.32 -3.59 -1.22
C ARG A 174 -9.27 -3.95 0.26
N ALA A 175 -10.41 -3.89 0.95
CA ALA A 175 -10.48 -4.28 2.36
C ALA A 175 -10.41 -5.82 2.51
N LEU A 176 -11.04 -6.57 1.60
CA LEU A 176 -10.97 -8.03 1.58
C LEU A 176 -9.54 -8.53 1.41
N ILE A 177 -8.78 -8.01 0.44
CA ILE A 177 -7.39 -8.43 0.21
C ILE A 177 -6.47 -8.04 1.37
N ASN A 178 -6.68 -6.86 1.97
CA ASN A 178 -5.97 -6.44 3.17
C ASN A 178 -6.23 -7.40 4.33
N ARG A 179 -7.49 -7.82 4.51
CA ARG A 179 -7.84 -8.76 5.58
C ARG A 179 -7.27 -10.14 5.33
N ALA A 180 -7.30 -10.63 4.10
CA ALA A 180 -6.62 -11.87 3.71
C ALA A 180 -5.14 -11.84 4.14
N GLY A 181 -4.44 -10.73 3.87
CA GLY A 181 -3.06 -10.52 4.33
C GLY A 181 -2.88 -10.65 5.84
N THR A 182 -3.81 -10.11 6.65
CA THR A 182 -3.75 -10.24 8.13
C THR A 182 -4.04 -11.64 8.66
N ARG A 183 -4.75 -12.47 7.88
CA ARG A 183 -5.13 -13.84 8.26
C ARG A 183 -4.02 -14.84 7.98
N PHE A 184 -3.18 -14.59 6.98
CA PHE A 184 -2.03 -15.43 6.68
C PHE A 184 -0.92 -15.24 7.74
N PRO A 185 -0.23 -16.31 8.20
CA PRO A 185 -0.43 -17.73 7.89
C PRO A 185 -1.34 -18.47 8.90
N ASN A 186 -2.09 -17.76 9.73
CA ASN A 186 -2.79 -18.37 10.87
C ASN A 186 -4.19 -18.91 10.54
N ASP A 187 -4.85 -18.39 9.49
CA ASP A 187 -6.21 -18.75 9.08
C ASP A 187 -6.30 -18.89 7.56
N MET A 188 -5.82 -20.02 7.04
CA MET A 188 -5.77 -20.28 5.59
C MET A 188 -7.15 -20.35 4.94
N GLN A 189 -8.15 -20.91 5.63
CA GLN A 189 -9.52 -20.93 5.14
C GLN A 189 -10.09 -19.52 5.00
N GLY A 190 -9.85 -18.66 5.99
CA GLY A 190 -10.23 -17.25 5.93
C GLY A 190 -9.50 -16.47 4.84
N VAL A 191 -8.22 -16.79 4.56
CA VAL A 191 -7.47 -16.24 3.40
C VAL A 191 -8.15 -16.63 2.10
N VAL A 192 -8.43 -17.93 1.89
CA VAL A 192 -9.09 -18.42 0.66
C VAL A 192 -10.45 -17.76 0.47
N SER A 193 -11.24 -17.63 1.53
CA SER A 193 -12.57 -16.99 1.47
C SER A 193 -12.49 -15.54 0.99
N ASP A 194 -11.63 -14.73 1.62
CA ASP A 194 -11.46 -13.32 1.26
C ASP A 194 -10.87 -13.17 -0.16
N CYS A 195 -9.93 -14.03 -0.53
CA CYS A 195 -9.33 -14.02 -1.86
C CYS A 195 -10.33 -14.43 -2.96
N ASN A 196 -11.19 -15.44 -2.71
CA ASN A 196 -12.24 -15.81 -3.64
C ASN A 196 -13.16 -14.62 -3.93
N LYS A 197 -13.62 -13.95 -2.88
CA LYS A 197 -14.48 -12.78 -3.02
C LYS A 197 -13.77 -11.63 -3.73
N THR A 198 -12.50 -11.40 -3.44
CA THR A 198 -11.67 -10.41 -4.14
C THR A 198 -11.55 -10.74 -5.62
N ILE A 199 -11.31 -12.00 -5.98
CA ILE A 199 -11.18 -12.45 -7.38
C ILE A 199 -12.51 -12.33 -8.14
N GLU A 200 -13.65 -12.57 -7.49
CA GLU A 200 -14.97 -12.34 -8.09
C GLU A 200 -15.19 -10.86 -8.43
N LEU A 201 -14.78 -9.95 -7.55
CA LEU A 201 -14.94 -8.50 -7.71
C LEU A 201 -13.90 -7.90 -8.67
N GLU A 202 -12.66 -8.37 -8.55
CA GLU A 202 -11.50 -7.89 -9.28
C GLU A 202 -10.66 -9.08 -9.79
N PRO A 203 -11.06 -9.71 -10.91
CA PRO A 203 -10.33 -10.87 -11.46
C PRO A 203 -8.87 -10.60 -11.80
N GLY A 204 -8.51 -9.33 -12.04
CA GLY A 204 -7.13 -8.89 -12.29
C GLY A 204 -6.29 -8.64 -11.04
N ASN A 205 -6.81 -8.91 -9.84
CA ASN A 205 -6.08 -8.68 -8.59
C ASN A 205 -5.05 -9.80 -8.34
N LYS A 206 -3.84 -9.63 -8.85
CA LYS A 206 -2.75 -10.62 -8.72
C LYS A 206 -2.37 -10.96 -7.28
N ASN A 207 -2.55 -10.03 -6.32
CA ASN A 207 -2.32 -10.29 -4.90
C ASN A 207 -3.31 -11.33 -4.36
N ALA A 208 -4.58 -11.28 -4.80
CA ALA A 208 -5.59 -12.26 -4.41
C ALA A 208 -5.26 -13.67 -4.93
N TRP A 209 -4.83 -13.77 -6.19
CA TRP A 209 -4.37 -15.03 -6.76
C TRP A 209 -3.14 -15.57 -6.02
N PHE A 210 -2.15 -14.72 -5.75
CA PHE A 210 -0.95 -15.12 -5.01
C PHE A 210 -1.26 -15.60 -3.58
N LEU A 211 -2.01 -14.82 -2.79
CA LEU A 211 -2.35 -15.19 -1.42
C LEU A 211 -3.23 -16.43 -1.36
N ARG A 212 -4.15 -16.61 -2.32
CA ARG A 212 -4.93 -17.85 -2.43
C ARG A 212 -4.06 -19.04 -2.78
N GLY A 213 -3.09 -18.87 -3.68
CA GLY A 213 -2.11 -19.90 -4.02
C GLY A 213 -1.29 -20.34 -2.81
N LEU A 214 -0.77 -19.38 -2.03
CA LEU A 214 -0.08 -19.68 -0.76
C LEU A 214 -0.97 -20.45 0.21
N ALA A 215 -2.19 -19.99 0.43
CA ALA A 215 -3.12 -20.65 1.34
C ALA A 215 -3.51 -22.06 0.85
N ASN A 216 -3.79 -22.24 -0.43
CA ASN A 216 -4.10 -23.54 -1.04
C ASN A 216 -2.92 -24.51 -0.91
N TRP A 217 -1.69 -24.03 -1.06
CA TRP A 217 -0.49 -24.84 -0.89
C TRP A 217 -0.39 -25.38 0.54
N GLU A 218 -0.53 -24.50 1.54
CA GLU A 218 -0.47 -24.86 2.96
C GLU A 218 -1.65 -25.77 3.38
N LEU A 219 -2.79 -25.68 2.68
CA LEU A 219 -3.92 -26.60 2.82
C LEU A 219 -3.76 -27.93 2.09
N GLY A 220 -2.67 -28.13 1.34
CA GLY A 220 -2.38 -29.36 0.59
C GLY A 220 -3.00 -29.43 -0.81
N PHE A 221 -3.70 -28.39 -1.27
CA PHE A 221 -4.26 -28.29 -2.62
C PHE A 221 -3.23 -27.80 -3.63
N LYS A 222 -2.14 -28.58 -3.82
CA LYS A 222 -0.95 -28.15 -4.58
C LYS A 222 -1.24 -27.78 -6.04
N GLU A 223 -2.05 -28.56 -6.75
CA GLU A 223 -2.42 -28.24 -8.15
C GLU A 223 -3.15 -26.90 -8.24
N LYS A 224 -4.15 -26.67 -7.38
CA LYS A 224 -4.87 -25.39 -7.30
C LYS A 224 -3.95 -24.23 -6.95
N ALA A 225 -2.97 -24.47 -6.07
CA ALA A 225 -1.98 -23.47 -5.74
C ALA A 225 -1.11 -23.10 -6.96
N CYS A 226 -0.66 -24.08 -7.72
CA CYS A 226 0.12 -23.84 -8.94
C CYS A 226 -0.70 -23.16 -10.05
N ASP A 227 -1.99 -23.47 -10.17
CA ASP A 227 -2.91 -22.71 -11.03
C ASP A 227 -3.02 -21.24 -10.59
N ASP A 228 -3.22 -21.01 -9.29
CA ASP A 228 -3.32 -19.66 -8.72
C ASP A 228 -2.02 -18.86 -8.93
N PHE A 229 -0.86 -19.47 -8.72
CA PHE A 229 0.43 -18.85 -9.02
C PHE A 229 0.59 -18.56 -10.52
N THR A 230 0.13 -19.47 -11.39
CA THR A 230 0.14 -19.24 -12.85
C THR A 230 -0.70 -18.02 -13.20
N ARG A 231 -1.90 -17.88 -12.62
CA ARG A 231 -2.73 -16.68 -12.82
C ARG A 231 -2.08 -15.41 -12.31
N ALA A 232 -1.44 -15.44 -11.15
CA ALA A 232 -0.69 -14.29 -10.66
C ALA A 232 0.48 -13.91 -11.60
N ILE A 233 1.20 -14.91 -12.15
CA ILE A 233 2.26 -14.71 -13.15
C ILE A 233 1.71 -14.06 -14.42
N ASP A 234 0.62 -14.59 -14.98
CA ASP A 234 -0.05 -14.06 -16.17
C ASP A 234 -0.51 -12.60 -15.97
N LEU A 235 -0.85 -12.23 -14.73
CA LEU A 235 -1.25 -10.88 -14.32
C LEU A 235 -0.05 -9.97 -13.94
N GLY A 236 1.18 -10.41 -14.16
CA GLY A 236 2.38 -9.58 -13.99
C GLY A 236 3.14 -9.77 -12.67
N PHE A 237 2.89 -10.85 -11.92
CA PHE A 237 3.77 -11.30 -10.84
C PHE A 237 4.81 -12.32 -11.36
N SER A 238 5.58 -11.92 -12.37
CA SER A 238 6.58 -12.76 -13.06
C SER A 238 7.61 -13.36 -12.11
N ILE A 239 7.95 -12.66 -11.02
CA ILE A 239 8.88 -13.16 -10.00
C ILE A 239 8.43 -14.48 -9.37
N LEU A 240 7.12 -14.75 -9.34
CA LEU A 240 6.59 -16.01 -8.81
C LEU A 240 7.02 -17.22 -9.64
N ARG A 241 7.38 -17.05 -10.93
CA ARG A 241 7.97 -18.13 -11.72
C ARG A 241 9.23 -18.67 -11.06
N ILE A 242 10.07 -17.77 -10.53
CA ILE A 242 11.30 -18.15 -9.84
C ILE A 242 11.01 -18.54 -8.39
N ALA A 243 10.22 -17.73 -7.68
CA ALA A 243 9.95 -17.93 -6.26
C ALA A 243 9.23 -19.25 -5.96
N GLU A 244 8.35 -19.69 -6.87
CA GLU A 244 7.52 -20.89 -6.72
C GLU A 244 7.99 -22.06 -7.59
N GLU A 245 9.16 -21.96 -8.23
CA GLU A 245 9.73 -23.03 -9.08
C GLU A 245 9.88 -24.35 -8.32
N GLN A 246 10.35 -24.29 -7.07
CA GLN A 246 10.47 -25.48 -6.23
C GLN A 246 9.11 -26.12 -5.90
N ARG A 247 8.04 -25.32 -5.88
CA ARG A 247 6.68 -25.78 -5.58
C ARG A 247 5.98 -26.32 -6.82
N CYS A 248 6.17 -25.70 -7.96
CA CYS A 248 5.31 -25.88 -9.14
C CYS A 248 6.03 -26.31 -10.42
N SER A 249 7.35 -26.53 -10.42
CA SER A 249 8.10 -26.97 -11.62
C SER A 249 7.54 -28.25 -12.23
N GLU A 250 7.21 -29.27 -11.44
CA GLU A 250 6.61 -30.51 -11.96
C GLU A 250 5.26 -30.24 -12.65
N TYR A 251 4.42 -29.38 -12.06
CA TYR A 251 3.13 -29.00 -12.63
C TYR A 251 3.28 -28.20 -13.92
N TRP A 252 4.14 -27.19 -13.91
CA TRP A 252 4.37 -26.31 -15.06
C TRP A 252 5.05 -27.03 -16.22
N ASN A 253 5.98 -27.94 -15.94
CA ASN A 253 6.74 -28.66 -16.96
C ASN A 253 6.05 -29.96 -17.41
N GLY A 254 5.17 -30.53 -16.58
CA GLY A 254 4.42 -31.76 -16.86
C GLY A 254 3.20 -31.59 -17.77
N SER A 255 2.80 -30.36 -18.10
CA SER A 255 1.69 -30.06 -19.03
C SER A 255 2.05 -30.20 -20.52
N LYS A 256 3.14 -30.90 -20.85
CA LYS A 256 3.67 -31.06 -22.22
C LYS A 256 3.44 -32.45 -22.85
N GLU A 257 2.50 -33.25 -22.34
CA GLU A 257 2.07 -34.50 -23.00
C GLU A 257 0.68 -34.39 -23.63
#